data_AF-A0A7V9SR97-F1
#
_entry.id   AF-A0A7V9SR97-F1
#
_cell.length_a   1.000
_cell.length_b   1.000
_cell.length_c   1.000
_cell.angle_alpha   90.00
_cell.angle_beta   90.00
_cell.angle_gamma   90.00
#
_symmetry.space_group_name_H-M   'P 1'
#
loop_
_entity.id
_entity.type
_entity.pdbx_description
1 polymer ?
#
loop_
_entity_poly.entity_id
_entity_poly.type
_entity_poly.pdbx_seq_one_letter_code
_entity_poly.pdbx_strand_id
1 'polypeptide(L)' 'MTQKFDRTNPDEADEYFMDCIREGNLKNAMTCFDQEAVYMDKDGNAISGLANIEKLQ' A
#
# COMPACT_ATOMS: atom_id res chain seq x y z
N MET A 1 16.79 0.68 12.81
CA MET A 1 15.91 0.56 13.99
C MET A 1 14.53 0.35 13.45
N THR A 2 13.75 -0.62 13.94
CA THR A 2 12.36 -0.76 13.50
C THR A 2 11.58 0.42 14.04
N GLN A 3 11.30 1.39 13.17
CA GLN A 3 10.47 2.54 13.51
C GLN A 3 9.07 2.01 13.82
N LYS A 4 8.51 2.40 14.97
CA LYS A 4 7.14 2.03 15.36
C LYS A 4 6.24 3.14 14.88
N PHE A 5 5.32 2.81 13.98
CA PHE A 5 4.33 3.72 13.44
C PHE A 5 2.96 3.39 14.06
N ASP A 6 2.26 4.39 14.58
CA ASP A 6 0.85 4.28 14.95
C ASP A 6 -0.03 4.49 13.73
N ARG A 7 -0.42 3.39 13.08
CA ARG A 7 -1.26 3.40 11.88
C ARG A 7 -2.72 3.83 12.13
N THR A 8 -3.11 4.14 13.36
CA THR A 8 -4.41 4.77 13.64
C THR A 8 -4.36 6.29 13.49
N ASN A 9 -3.16 6.87 13.51
CA ASN A 9 -2.89 8.26 13.15
C ASN A 9 -2.67 8.35 11.62
N PRO A 10 -3.40 9.21 10.90
CA PRO A 10 -3.22 9.37 9.45
C PRO A 10 -1.79 9.73 9.03
N ASP A 11 -1.12 10.63 9.75
CA ASP A 11 0.23 11.09 9.38
C ASP A 11 1.25 9.95 9.50
N GLU A 12 1.17 9.17 10.58
CA GLU A 12 2.05 8.03 10.79
C GLU A 12 1.71 6.83 9.89
N ALA A 13 0.45 6.70 9.46
CA ALA A 13 0.05 5.72 8.45
C ALA A 13 0.68 6.02 7.09
N ASP A 14 0.71 7.29 6.69
CA ASP A 14 1.39 7.75 5.46
C ASP A 14 2.90 7.53 5.55
N GLU A 15 3.52 7.86 6.69
CA GLU A 15 4.95 7.59 6.91
C GLU A 15 5.27 6.10 6.84
N TYR A 16 4.44 5.24 7.43
CA TYR A 16 4.59 3.78 7.35
C TYR A 16 4.52 3.27 5.91
N PHE A 17 3.57 3.76 5.12
CA PHE A 17 3.48 3.40 3.71
C PHE A 17 4.74 3.80 2.95
N MET A 18 5.22 5.04 3.13
CA MET A 18 6.42 5.54 2.47
C MET A 18 7.69 4.77 2.89
N ASP A 19 7.77 4.33 4.14
CA ASP A 19 8.86 3.47 4.61
C ASP A 19 8.82 2.09 3.94
N CYS A 20 7.63 1.48 3.82
CA CYS A 20 7.47 0.22 3.10
C CYS A 20 7.93 0.34 1.63
N ILE A 21 7.63 1.45 0.95
CA ILE A 21 8.10 1.71 -0.42
C ILE A 21 9.62 1.86 -0.45
N ARG A 22 10.21 2.62 0.49
CA ARG A 22 11.66 2.84 0.59
C ARG A 22 12.43 1.54 0.80
N GLU A 23 11.88 0.64 1.62
CA GLU A 23 12.48 -0.67 1.91
C GLU A 23 12.19 -1.73 0.83
N GLY A 24 11.37 -1.41 -0.18
CA GLY A 24 10.91 -2.38 -1.19
C GLY A 24 10.01 -3.47 -0.62
N ASN A 25 9.39 -3.23 0.55
CA ASN A 25 8.54 -4.19 1.24
C ASN A 25 7.09 -4.11 0.73
N LEU A 26 6.87 -4.64 -0.48
CA LEU A 26 5.56 -4.59 -1.11
C LEU A 26 4.47 -5.24 -0.24
N LYS A 27 4.77 -6.39 0.39
CA LYS A 27 3.80 -7.11 1.23
C LYS A 27 3.22 -6.23 2.33
N ASN A 28 4.07 -5.47 3.02
CA ASN A 28 3.61 -4.56 4.07
C ASN A 28 2.93 -3.31 3.50
N ALA A 29 3.44 -2.77 2.38
CA ALA A 29 2.81 -1.64 1.69
C ALA A 29 1.35 -1.95 1.32
N MET A 30 1.07 -3.16 0.83
CA MET A 30 -0.28 -3.59 0.47
C MET A 30 -1.25 -3.60 1.65
N THR A 31 -0.77 -3.76 2.90
CA THR A 31 -1.63 -3.69 4.10
C THR A 31 -2.13 -2.29 4.41
N CYS A 32 -1.61 -1.25 3.76
CA CYS A 32 -2.02 0.15 3.97
C CYS A 32 -3.32 0.50 3.24
N PHE A 33 -3.77 -0.38 2.34
CA PHE A 33 -4.93 -0.12 1.49
C PHE A 33 -6.13 -0.92 1.92
N ASP A 34 -7.31 -0.39 1.61
CA ASP A 34 -8.56 -1.10 1.77
C ASP A 34 -8.58 -2.35 0.88
N GLN A 35 -9.20 -3.43 1.36
CA GLN A 35 -9.30 -4.68 0.62
C GLN A 35 -10.04 -4.51 -0.71
N GLU A 36 -10.97 -3.55 -0.79
CA GLU A 36 -11.76 -3.21 -1.97
C GLU A 36 -11.24 -1.97 -2.71
N ALA A 37 -10.05 -1.46 -2.35
CA ALA A 37 -9.48 -0.27 -2.98
C ALA A 37 -9.37 -0.41 -4.51
N VAL A 38 -9.63 0.69 -5.21
CA VAL A 38 -9.55 0.78 -6.67
C VAL A 38 -8.26 1.49 -7.05
N TYR A 39 -7.46 0.82 -7.86
CA TYR A 39 -6.19 1.33 -8.35
C TYR A 39 -6.31 1.62 -9.84
N MET A 40 -5.66 2.68 -10.29
CA MET A 40 -5.60 3.02 -11.70
C MET A 40 -4.23 2.61 -12.23
N ASP A 41 -4.21 1.78 -13.28
CA ASP A 41 -2.95 1.49 -13.97
C ASP A 41 -2.51 2.69 -14.84
N LYS A 42 -1.32 2.56 -15.42
CA LYS A 42 -0.72 3.57 -16.30
C LYS A 42 -1.54 3.87 -17.57
N ASP A 43 -2.43 2.96 -17.95
CA ASP A 43 -3.27 3.05 -19.15
C ASP A 43 -4.68 3.58 -18.80
N GLY A 44 -4.93 3.86 -17.52
CA GLY A 44 -6.18 4.38 -17.01
C GLY A 44 -7.24 3.32 -16.73
N ASN A 45 -6.88 2.03 -16.67
CA ASN A 45 -7.81 0.98 -16.28
C ASN A 45 -7.93 0.90 -14.76
N ALA A 46 -9.16 0.73 -14.29
CA ALA A 46 -9.45 0.48 -12.89
C ALA A 46 -9.21 -0.98 -12.53
N ILE A 47 -8.49 -1.21 -11.44
CA ILE A 47 -8.15 -2.50 -10.86
C ILE A 47 -8.67 -2.51 -9.44
N SER A 48 -9.76 -3.22 -9.21
CA SER A 48 -10.42 -3.28 -7.92
C SER A 48 -9.90 -4.45 -7.10
N GLY A 49 -9.52 -4.16 -5.85
CA GLY A 49 -9.17 -5.13 -4.83
C GLY A 49 -7.74 -5.64 -4.88
N LEU A 50 -7.16 -5.86 -3.69
CA LEU A 50 -5.75 -6.23 -3.52
C LEU A 50 -5.35 -7.49 -4.30
N ALA A 51 -6.24 -8.48 -4.35
CA ALA A 51 -6.01 -9.75 -5.04
C ALA A 51 -5.78 -9.60 -6.56
N ASN A 52 -6.20 -8.48 -7.16
CA ASN A 52 -5.99 -8.21 -8.58
C ASN A 52 -4.69 -7.43 -8.83
N ILE A 53 -4.16 -6.74 -7.83
CA ILE A 53 -2.90 -5.98 -7.91
C ILE A 53 -1.71 -6.93 -7.77
N GLU A 54 -1.79 -7.90 -6.86
CA GLU A 54 -0.75 -8.92 -6.69
C GLU A 54 -0.52 -9.75 -7.96
N LYS A 55 -1.50 -9.82 -8.87
CA LYS A 55 -1.40 -10.57 -10.14
C LYS A 55 -0.70 -9.79 -11.27
N LEU A 56 -0.43 -8.51 -11.08
CA LEU A 56 0.23 -7.65 -12.08
C LEU A 56 1.77 -7.66 -11.94
N GLN A 57 2.30 -8.38 -10.96
CA GLN A 57 3.73 -8.51 -10.70
C GLN A 57 4.48 -9.36 -11.72
#